data_AF-A0A3P0N0A7-F1
#
_entry.id   AF-A0A3P0N0A7-F1
#
_cell.length_a   1.000
_cell.length_b   1.000
_cell.length_c   1.000
_cell.angle_alpha   90.00
_cell.angle_beta   90.00
_cell.angle_gamma   90.00
#
_symmetry.space_group_name_H-M   'P 1'
#
loop_
_entity.id
_entity.type
_entity.pdbx_description
1 polymer ?
#
loop_
_entity_poly.entity_id
_entity_poly.type
_entity_poly.pdbx_seq_one_letter_code
_entity_poly.pdbx_strand_id
1 'polypeptide(L)'
;MKVYPKVAGSQGTTSPLTTAGVYGVHIGTYKQVRARLSAITSGSFSCTLNGTTAPDHIPVKNGNAADFQAQTVAGALTPLGYQQLTNLTSVGSLTPPPGARIASIQAEAGSIRYRDDGTAPTATVGMLINAGGGVDYNGSLSAVKLIAATTGAIANVSYYA
;
A
#
# COMPACT_ATOMS: atom_id res chain seq x y z
N MET A 1 45.01 -13.63 -13.95
CA MET A 1 43.65 -13.45 -14.48
C MET A 1 43.74 -13.32 -16.00
N LYS A 2 43.28 -14.32 -16.75
CA LYS A 2 43.43 -14.35 -18.21
C LYS A 2 42.19 -13.68 -18.84
N VAL A 3 42.37 -12.49 -19.38
CA VAL A 3 41.32 -11.73 -20.07
C VAL A 3 41.40 -12.07 -21.56
N TYR A 4 40.31 -12.58 -22.13
CA TYR A 4 40.20 -12.79 -23.58
C TYR A 4 39.58 -11.54 -24.22
N PRO A 5 40.20 -10.93 -25.24
CA PRO A 5 39.58 -9.83 -25.96
C PRO A 5 38.43 -10.41 -26.80
N LYS A 6 37.19 -10.00 -26.53
CA LYS A 6 36.06 -10.34 -27.40
C LYS A 6 36.03 -9.34 -28.55
N VAL A 7 36.32 -9.82 -29.75
CA VAL A 7 36.21 -9.05 -31.00
C VAL A 7 34.74 -8.70 -31.25
N ALA A 8 34.48 -7.46 -31.64
CA ALA A 8 33.16 -6.97 -32.05
C ALA A 8 32.58 -7.90 -33.15
N GLY A 9 31.42 -8.50 -32.91
CA GLY A 9 30.72 -9.35 -33.87
C GLY A 9 30.42 -10.80 -33.46
N SER A 10 30.88 -11.29 -32.31
CA SER A 10 30.58 -12.67 -31.86
C SER A 10 29.27 -12.76 -31.07
N GLN A 11 28.31 -13.53 -31.61
CA GLN A 11 27.06 -13.97 -30.97
C GLN A 11 27.30 -14.49 -29.54
N GLY A 12 26.29 -14.30 -28.68
CA GLY A 12 26.14 -14.79 -27.31
C GLY A 12 27.35 -15.45 -26.63
N THR A 13 27.94 -14.79 -25.63
CA THR A 13 28.77 -15.50 -24.64
C THR A 13 27.86 -16.39 -23.78
N THR A 14 27.75 -17.67 -24.11
CA THR A 14 27.18 -18.68 -23.23
C THR A 14 28.25 -19.04 -22.20
N SER A 15 28.05 -18.73 -20.91
CA SER A 15 28.94 -19.21 -19.85
C SER A 15 28.54 -20.64 -19.47
N PRO A 16 29.40 -21.66 -19.63
CA PRO A 16 29.09 -23.05 -19.26
C PRO A 16 29.34 -23.34 -17.76
N LEU A 17 29.52 -22.33 -16.91
CA LEU A 17 30.12 -22.50 -15.59
C LEU A 17 29.13 -22.91 -14.49
N THR A 18 29.48 -23.97 -13.79
CA THR A 18 28.85 -24.53 -12.58
C THR A 18 29.18 -23.76 -11.29
N THR A 19 29.81 -22.57 -11.38
CA THR A 19 30.34 -21.81 -10.22
C THR A 19 30.03 -20.32 -10.34
N ALA A 20 29.64 -19.69 -9.22
CA ALA A 20 29.23 -18.28 -9.15
C ALA A 20 30.37 -17.29 -9.50
N GLY A 21 30.06 -16.21 -10.23
CA GLY A 21 31.01 -15.15 -10.60
C GLY A 21 30.35 -13.87 -11.11
N VAL A 22 31.11 -12.75 -11.12
CA VAL A 22 30.68 -11.45 -11.65
C VAL A 22 31.11 -11.31 -13.10
N TYR A 23 30.18 -10.94 -13.98
CA TYR A 23 30.45 -10.72 -15.40
C TYR A 23 30.10 -9.29 -15.79
N GLY A 24 31.11 -8.53 -16.22
CA GLY A 24 30.90 -7.20 -16.81
C GLY A 24 30.64 -7.30 -18.31
N VAL A 25 29.62 -6.61 -18.80
CA VAL A 25 29.34 -6.47 -20.24
C VAL A 25 29.37 -5.00 -20.59
N HIS A 26 30.32 -4.59 -21.45
CA HIS A 26 30.28 -3.26 -22.08
C HIS A 26 29.36 -3.30 -23.28
N ILE A 27 28.34 -2.45 -23.27
CA ILE A 27 27.24 -2.47 -24.24
C ILE A 27 27.42 -1.46 -25.37
N GLY A 28 28.44 -0.58 -25.30
CA GLY A 28 28.80 0.35 -26.37
C GLY A 28 27.59 1.08 -26.98
N THR A 29 27.37 0.89 -28.28
CA THR A 29 26.24 1.45 -29.05
C THR A 29 25.01 0.54 -29.14
N TYR A 30 25.05 -0.64 -28.52
CA TYR A 30 23.92 -1.58 -28.56
C TYR A 30 22.74 -1.05 -27.75
N LYS A 31 21.55 -1.13 -28.33
CA LYS A 31 20.30 -0.63 -27.72
C LYS A 31 19.65 -1.61 -26.75
N GLN A 32 20.15 -2.85 -26.67
CA GLN A 32 19.56 -3.90 -25.84
C GLN A 32 20.62 -4.90 -25.34
N VAL A 33 20.49 -5.30 -24.08
CA VAL A 33 21.15 -6.50 -23.52
C VAL A 33 20.09 -7.55 -23.23
N ARG A 34 20.39 -8.80 -23.53
CA ARG A 34 19.55 -9.94 -23.17
C ARG A 34 20.35 -10.96 -22.37
N ALA A 35 20.03 -11.10 -21.10
CA ALA A 35 20.44 -12.24 -20.30
C ALA A 35 19.39 -13.35 -20.45
N ARG A 36 19.82 -14.58 -20.73
CA ARG A 36 18.96 -15.76 -20.74
C ARG A 36 19.51 -16.77 -19.74
N LEU A 37 18.65 -17.24 -18.86
CA LEU A 37 18.95 -18.35 -17.96
C LEU A 37 18.39 -19.63 -18.59
N SER A 38 19.28 -20.54 -18.99
CA SER A 38 18.91 -21.74 -19.77
C SER A 38 18.42 -22.91 -18.91
N ALA A 39 18.75 -22.95 -17.62
CA ALA A 39 18.20 -23.91 -16.65
C ALA A 39 18.31 -23.38 -15.21
N ILE A 40 17.26 -23.56 -14.42
CA ILE A 40 17.27 -23.46 -12.96
C ILE A 40 16.59 -24.70 -12.39
N THR A 41 17.31 -25.47 -11.59
CA THR A 41 16.76 -26.65 -10.91
C THR A 41 16.15 -26.28 -9.55
N SER A 42 16.64 -25.24 -8.85
CA SER A 42 16.10 -24.82 -7.55
C SER A 42 16.60 -23.43 -7.07
N GLY A 43 16.63 -22.42 -7.93
CA GLY A 43 17.17 -21.09 -7.58
C GLY A 43 16.38 -19.92 -8.15
N SER A 44 16.60 -18.74 -7.57
CA SER A 44 16.03 -17.48 -8.05
C SER A 44 17.00 -16.78 -9.01
N PHE A 45 16.46 -16.20 -10.09
CA PHE A 45 17.18 -15.23 -10.90
C PHE A 45 16.89 -13.82 -10.36
N SER A 46 17.93 -13.06 -10.06
CA SER A 46 17.81 -11.65 -9.70
C SER A 46 18.68 -10.82 -10.63
N CYS A 47 18.13 -9.74 -11.17
CA CYS A 47 18.89 -8.69 -11.83
C CYS A 47 18.74 -7.37 -11.06
N THR A 48 19.82 -6.60 -11.00
CA THR A 48 19.81 -5.25 -10.44
C THR A 48 20.06 -4.27 -11.56
N LEU A 49 19.12 -3.35 -11.79
CA LEU A 49 19.27 -2.27 -12.76
C LEU A 49 19.73 -1.02 -12.02
N ASN A 50 21.01 -0.65 -12.19
CA ASN A 50 21.57 0.57 -11.60
C ASN A 50 21.68 1.63 -12.69
N GLY A 51 20.83 2.66 -12.61
CA GLY A 51 20.80 3.76 -13.57
C GLY A 51 20.07 4.97 -12.98
N THR A 52 20.20 6.12 -13.64
CA THR A 52 19.54 7.38 -13.25
C THR A 52 18.09 7.49 -13.76
N THR A 53 17.68 6.62 -14.68
CA THR A 53 16.31 6.54 -15.21
C THR A 53 15.62 5.27 -14.74
N ALA A 54 14.35 5.38 -14.36
CA ALA A 54 13.53 4.23 -14.02
C ALA A 54 13.28 3.35 -15.26
N PRO A 55 13.07 2.03 -15.09
CA PRO A 55 12.61 1.18 -16.16
C PRO A 55 11.15 1.52 -16.50
N ASP A 56 10.89 1.95 -17.74
CA ASP A 56 9.56 2.35 -18.21
C ASP A 56 8.58 1.18 -18.34
N HIS A 57 9.07 -0.06 -18.47
CA HIS A 57 8.23 -1.25 -18.62
C HIS A 57 8.86 -2.49 -17.99
N ILE A 58 8.33 -2.90 -16.82
CA ILE A 58 8.57 -4.22 -16.23
C ILE A 58 7.28 -5.02 -16.39
N PRO A 59 7.18 -5.91 -17.38
CA PRO A 59 5.98 -6.72 -17.54
C PRO A 59 5.88 -7.72 -16.38
N VAL A 60 4.78 -7.67 -15.63
CA VAL A 60 4.37 -8.75 -14.73
C VAL A 60 3.79 -9.90 -15.54
N LYS A 61 4.06 -11.15 -15.13
CA LYS A 61 3.41 -12.30 -15.75
C LYS A 61 1.90 -12.13 -15.60
N ASN A 62 1.17 -12.38 -16.69
CA ASN A 62 -0.30 -12.33 -16.72
C ASN A 62 -0.94 -10.98 -16.30
N GLY A 63 -0.18 -9.89 -16.23
CA GLY A 63 -0.70 -8.58 -15.82
C GLY A 63 -1.08 -8.47 -14.34
N ASN A 64 -0.73 -9.45 -13.50
CA ASN A 64 -1.07 -9.43 -12.08
C ASN A 64 -0.08 -8.54 -11.30
N ALA A 65 -0.56 -7.45 -10.70
CA ALA A 65 0.27 -6.55 -9.89
C ALA A 65 0.88 -7.22 -8.65
N ALA A 66 0.28 -8.32 -8.16
CA ALA A 66 0.83 -9.11 -7.04
C ALA A 66 2.19 -9.74 -7.38
N ASP A 67 2.45 -10.01 -8.66
CA ASP A 67 3.73 -10.57 -9.13
C ASP A 67 4.87 -9.53 -9.04
N PHE A 68 4.55 -8.23 -9.02
CA PHE A 68 5.51 -7.14 -8.83
C PHE A 68 5.76 -6.80 -7.35
N GLN A 69 5.00 -7.41 -6.42
CA GLN A 69 4.91 -6.94 -5.03
C GLN A 69 4.56 -5.44 -4.96
N ALA A 70 3.81 -4.93 -5.94
CA ALA A 70 3.37 -3.55 -5.95
C ALA A 70 2.31 -3.35 -4.86
N GLN A 71 2.50 -2.38 -3.97
CA GLN A 71 1.41 -1.96 -3.09
C GLN A 71 0.31 -1.32 -3.96
N THR A 72 -0.84 -1.97 -4.05
CA THR A 72 -2.01 -1.36 -4.69
C THR A 72 -2.58 -0.34 -3.73
N VAL A 73 -2.47 0.95 -4.07
CA VAL A 73 -3.15 2.04 -3.36
C VAL A 73 -4.57 2.15 -3.91
N ALA A 74 -5.57 2.31 -3.04
CA ALA A 74 -6.95 2.52 -3.48
C ALA A 74 -7.04 3.78 -4.36
N GLY A 75 -7.86 3.73 -5.40
CA GLY A 75 -8.08 4.84 -6.32
C GLY A 75 -8.88 6.01 -5.70
N ALA A 76 -9.57 6.78 -6.54
CA ALA A 76 -10.40 7.89 -6.08
C ALA A 76 -11.52 7.41 -5.12
N LEU A 77 -11.74 8.18 -4.04
CA LEU A 77 -12.76 7.89 -3.04
C LEU A 77 -14.16 8.13 -3.62
N THR A 78 -15.02 7.11 -3.56
CA THR A 78 -16.42 7.22 -4.00
C THR A 78 -17.33 7.35 -2.79
N PRO A 79 -18.11 8.43 -2.63
CA PRO A 79 -19.00 8.60 -1.48
C PRO A 79 -20.12 7.56 -1.52
N LEU A 80 -20.36 6.88 -0.40
CA LEU A 80 -21.37 5.84 -0.26
C LEU A 80 -22.51 6.21 0.69
N GLY A 81 -22.29 7.15 1.61
CA GLY A 81 -23.33 7.56 2.54
C GLY A 81 -22.82 8.43 3.68
N TYR A 82 -23.75 8.84 4.53
CA TYR A 82 -23.50 9.69 5.68
C TYR A 82 -24.27 9.18 6.89
N GLN A 83 -23.66 9.28 8.07
CA GLN A 83 -24.28 9.01 9.36
C GLN A 83 -23.94 10.14 10.32
N GLN A 84 -24.95 10.62 11.03
CA GLN A 84 -24.75 11.50 12.17
C GLN A 84 -25.09 10.76 13.46
N LEU A 85 -24.19 10.84 14.44
CA LEU A 85 -24.44 10.40 15.80
C LEU A 85 -24.56 11.64 16.68
N THR A 86 -25.78 11.92 17.15
CA THR A 86 -26.08 13.03 18.05
C THR A 86 -26.13 12.57 19.50
N ASN A 87 -25.89 13.49 20.44
CA ASN A 87 -26.01 13.23 21.88
C ASN A 87 -25.28 11.97 22.34
N LEU A 88 -23.97 11.88 22.08
CA LEU A 88 -23.10 10.74 22.41
C LEU A 88 -22.84 10.57 23.93
N THR A 89 -23.89 10.60 24.75
CA THR A 89 -23.88 10.31 26.19
C THR A 89 -23.69 8.82 26.48
N SER A 90 -23.90 7.98 25.46
CA SER A 90 -23.59 6.55 25.46
C SER A 90 -22.75 6.21 24.23
N VAL A 91 -22.19 5.00 24.22
CA VAL A 91 -21.33 4.55 23.12
C VAL A 91 -22.14 4.40 21.84
N GLY A 92 -21.85 5.24 20.85
CA GLY A 92 -22.35 5.13 19.49
C GLY A 92 -21.50 4.15 18.67
N SER A 93 -22.15 3.38 17.79
CA SER A 93 -21.47 2.50 16.84
C SER A 93 -21.65 3.01 15.43
N LEU A 94 -20.64 2.85 14.58
CA LEU A 94 -20.79 3.10 13.15
C LEU A 94 -21.68 2.05 12.49
N THR A 95 -22.51 2.49 11.54
CA THR A 95 -23.34 1.65 10.68
C THR A 95 -22.96 1.90 9.22
N PRO A 96 -21.77 1.42 8.78
CA PRO A 96 -21.27 1.68 7.44
C PRO A 96 -22.17 1.01 6.38
N PRO A 97 -22.46 1.69 5.25
CA PRO A 97 -23.06 1.06 4.09
C PRO A 97 -22.21 -0.10 3.55
N PRO A 98 -22.80 -1.10 2.87
CA PRO A 98 -22.05 -2.16 2.23
C PRO A 98 -20.99 -1.61 1.26
N GLY A 99 -19.76 -2.14 1.36
CA GLY A 99 -18.64 -1.73 0.50
C GLY A 99 -17.86 -0.50 0.99
N ALA A 100 -18.26 0.15 2.09
CA ALA A 100 -17.48 1.21 2.69
C ALA A 100 -16.12 0.70 3.21
N ARG A 101 -15.05 1.41 2.84
CA ARG A 101 -13.66 1.13 3.20
C ARG A 101 -13.06 2.23 4.07
N ILE A 102 -13.59 3.45 3.97
CA ILE A 102 -13.14 4.61 4.75
C ILE A 102 -14.35 5.25 5.43
N ALA A 103 -14.15 5.66 6.68
CA ALA A 103 -15.03 6.56 7.42
C ALA A 103 -14.25 7.84 7.74
N SER A 104 -14.68 8.97 7.16
CA SER A 104 -14.21 10.29 7.55
C SER A 104 -15.09 10.79 8.68
N ILE A 105 -14.53 10.87 9.88
CA ILE A 105 -15.24 11.17 11.13
C ILE A 105 -14.85 12.56 11.57
N GLN A 106 -15.82 13.44 11.77
CA GLN A 106 -15.63 14.79 12.28
C GLN A 106 -16.38 14.97 13.60
N ALA A 107 -15.72 15.61 14.57
CA ALA A 107 -16.33 16.02 15.82
C ALA A 107 -16.94 17.42 15.70
N GLU A 108 -18.22 17.56 16.00
CA GLU A 108 -18.95 18.83 16.04
C GLU A 108 -19.53 19.07 17.44
N ALA A 109 -19.71 20.34 17.81
CA ALA A 109 -20.28 20.80 19.09
C ALA A 109 -19.54 20.38 20.38
N GLY A 110 -18.57 19.46 20.30
CA GLY A 110 -17.74 18.99 21.41
C GLY A 110 -16.72 17.95 20.96
N SER A 111 -15.77 17.63 21.83
CA SER A 111 -14.76 16.61 21.55
C SER A 111 -15.33 15.19 21.72
N ILE A 112 -14.88 14.25 20.90
CA ILE A 112 -15.28 12.84 20.95
C ILE A 112 -14.06 11.94 21.18
N ARG A 113 -14.29 10.78 21.81
CA ARG A 113 -13.33 9.69 21.94
C ARG A 113 -13.77 8.54 21.05
N TYR A 114 -12.83 7.89 20.37
CA TYR A 114 -13.11 6.68 19.63
C TYR A 114 -12.13 5.56 19.96
N ARG A 115 -12.60 4.35 19.72
CA ARG A 115 -11.79 3.13 19.61
C ARG A 115 -12.26 2.36 18.40
N ASP A 116 -11.35 1.62 17.81
CA ASP A 116 -11.56 0.90 16.56
C ASP A 116 -11.36 -0.61 16.69
N ASP A 117 -11.09 -1.09 17.91
CA ASP A 117 -10.86 -2.49 18.25
C ASP A 117 -12.10 -3.19 18.83
N GLY A 118 -13.28 -2.57 18.72
CA GLY A 118 -14.55 -3.11 19.21
C GLY A 118 -14.81 -2.91 20.70
N THR A 119 -13.82 -2.42 21.48
CA THR A 119 -14.00 -2.11 22.89
C THR A 119 -14.63 -0.73 23.07
N ALA A 120 -15.55 -0.60 24.03
CA ALA A 120 -16.19 0.66 24.37
C ALA A 120 -15.16 1.70 24.90
N PRO A 121 -15.02 2.89 24.28
CA PRO A 121 -14.31 4.01 24.89
C PRO A 121 -15.09 4.58 26.08
N THR A 122 -14.40 5.39 26.89
CA THR A 122 -15.03 6.23 27.92
C THR A 122 -14.70 7.70 27.64
N ALA A 123 -15.31 8.64 28.38
CA ALA A 123 -15.01 10.06 28.23
C ALA A 123 -13.52 10.41 28.39
N THR A 124 -12.76 9.57 29.12
CA THR A 124 -11.33 9.76 29.40
C THR A 124 -10.43 8.72 28.72
N VAL A 125 -10.97 7.63 28.17
CA VAL A 125 -10.21 6.52 27.56
C VAL A 125 -10.57 6.36 26.09
N GLY A 126 -9.55 6.43 25.23
CA GLY A 126 -9.68 6.30 23.77
C GLY A 126 -8.95 7.42 23.03
N MET A 127 -8.92 7.33 21.71
CA MET A 127 -8.32 8.34 20.85
C MET A 127 -9.19 9.58 20.80
N LEU A 128 -8.61 10.76 21.03
CA LEU A 128 -9.34 12.04 21.09
C LEU A 128 -9.42 12.68 19.71
N ILE A 129 -10.62 13.08 19.33
CA ILE A 129 -10.86 14.03 18.24
C ILE A 129 -11.41 15.30 18.89
N ASN A 130 -10.63 16.39 18.83
CA ASN A 130 -11.05 17.67 19.39
C ASN A 130 -12.24 18.24 18.60
N ALA A 131 -13.06 19.08 19.25
CA ALA A 131 -14.15 19.79 18.58
C ALA A 131 -13.64 20.51 17.31
N GLY A 132 -14.35 20.32 16.19
CA GLY A 132 -13.98 20.84 14.87
C GLY A 132 -12.91 20.01 14.13
N GLY A 133 -12.25 19.07 14.82
CA GLY A 133 -11.28 18.15 14.23
C GLY A 133 -11.93 16.94 13.57
N GLY A 134 -11.13 16.18 12.82
CA GLY A 134 -11.56 14.93 12.21
C GLY A 134 -10.44 13.92 12.03
N VAL A 135 -10.83 12.70 11.67
CA VAL A 135 -9.93 11.59 11.35
C VAL A 135 -10.52 10.79 10.20
N ASP A 136 -9.65 10.37 9.27
CA ASP A 136 -9.99 9.38 8.26
C ASP A 136 -9.56 8.01 8.76
N TYR A 137 -10.52 7.10 8.91
CA TYR A 137 -10.28 5.74 9.37
C TYR A 137 -10.53 4.74 8.24
N ASN A 138 -9.58 3.84 8.00
CA ASN A 138 -9.61 2.87 6.90
C ASN A 138 -9.47 1.40 7.35
N GLY A 139 -9.63 1.13 8.66
CA GLY A 139 -9.61 -0.21 9.22
C GLY A 139 -11.01 -0.86 9.28
N SER A 140 -11.28 -1.66 10.31
CA SER A 140 -12.56 -2.35 10.49
C SER A 140 -13.66 -1.38 10.94
N LEU A 141 -14.35 -0.75 9.99
CA LEU A 141 -15.35 0.30 10.27
C LEU A 141 -16.43 -0.14 11.27
N SER A 142 -16.90 -1.39 11.22
CA SER A 142 -17.92 -1.92 12.14
C SER A 142 -17.45 -2.09 13.59
N ALA A 143 -16.14 -2.11 13.83
CA ALA A 143 -15.55 -2.19 15.16
C ALA A 143 -15.40 -0.80 15.81
N VAL A 144 -15.59 0.28 15.05
CA VAL A 144 -15.48 1.65 15.56
C VAL A 144 -16.62 1.96 16.52
N LYS A 145 -16.23 2.39 17.72
CA LYS A 145 -17.08 2.83 18.82
C LYS A 145 -16.70 4.26 19.20
N LEU A 146 -17.70 5.12 19.40
CA LEU A 146 -17.53 6.55 19.69
C LEU A 146 -18.29 6.94 20.96
N ILE A 147 -17.77 7.91 21.70
CA ILE A 147 -18.45 8.52 22.85
C ILE A 147 -18.04 9.99 22.96
N ALA A 148 -18.89 10.81 23.55
CA ALA A 148 -18.54 12.18 23.88
C ALA A 148 -17.43 12.22 24.95
N ALA A 149 -16.38 13.00 24.72
CA ALA A 149 -15.49 13.46 25.79
C ALA A 149 -16.15 14.61 26.57
N THR A 150 -16.95 15.42 25.87
CA THR A 150 -17.72 16.54 26.42
C THR A 150 -19.19 16.38 26.03
N THR A 151 -20.11 16.48 27.00
CA THR A 151 -21.55 16.35 26.76
C THR A 151 -22.03 17.24 25.60
N GLY A 152 -22.91 16.69 24.76
CA GLY A 152 -23.46 17.40 23.60
C GLY A 152 -22.63 17.28 22.32
N ALA A 153 -21.51 16.56 22.33
CA ALA A 153 -20.73 16.29 21.12
C ALA A 153 -21.52 15.48 20.09
N ILE A 154 -21.31 15.82 18.82
CA ILE A 154 -21.90 15.20 17.64
C ILE A 154 -20.76 14.61 16.81
N ALA A 155 -20.94 13.41 16.26
CA ALA A 155 -20.03 12.85 15.27
C ALA A 155 -20.71 12.83 13.90
N ASN A 156 -20.11 13.52 12.94
CA ASN A 156 -20.50 13.50 11.54
C ASN A 156 -19.59 12.51 10.80
N VAL A 157 -20.17 11.54 10.09
CA VAL A 157 -19.41 10.46 9.47
C VAL A 157 -19.79 10.33 8.00
N SER A 158 -18.82 10.51 7.11
CA SER A 158 -18.95 10.25 5.68
C SER A 158 -18.25 8.95 5.31
N TYR A 159 -18.91 8.09 4.54
CA TYR A 159 -18.41 6.78 4.13
C TYR A 159 -17.96 6.78 2.68
N TYR A 160 -16.83 6.12 2.38
CA TYR A 160 -16.27 6.03 1.04
C TYR A 160 -15.83 4.60 0.69
N ALA A 161 -15.93 4.24 -0.60
CA ALA A 161 -15.33 3.05 -1.21
C ALA A 161 -13.88 3.30 -1.66
#